data_AF-A0AAD3D0T6-F1
#
_entry.id   AF-A0AAD3D0T6-F1
#
_cell.length_a   1.000
_cell.length_b   1.000
_cell.length_c   1.000
_cell.angle_alpha   90.00
_cell.angle_beta   90.00
_cell.angle_gamma   90.00
#
_symmetry.space_group_name_H-M   'P 1'
#
loop_
_entity.id
_entity.type
_entity.pdbx_description
1 polymer ?
#
loop_
_entity_poly.entity_id
_entity_poly.type
_entity_poly.pdbx_seq_one_letter_code
_entity_poly.pdbx_strand_id
1 'polypeptide(L)'
;MKLQSLPLLFVSISLHAFVVGGFVPTTSKIILQSTKANVVASSPRTPSLLHTSSDEFMEVEDARDELLKLLLKRFRSKAAKEEENRIEYLMNFLKNANTSFDPEKCLNGELYVALYAMGPQPFWERLTGLSFGGGRKNIKGQKYFNDGNGNYNVRNYAEFLGKDFSVEAVGKCVKDEEPEIKENEEKVVEERPGFFARVFGGESVSSNDSDNSVANVVTCPANYTIDATGLSFNVFQNKLNFDIEGRGYMRMLYADEELRILDTPKDTESAGGAIDEKAGLLVAQVRVDLIDPEFSLP
;
A
#
# COMPACT_ATOMS: atom_id res chain seq x y z
N MET A 1 5.75 -38.40 30.31
CA MET A 1 5.30 -37.58 31.45
C MET A 1 3.95 -36.97 31.05
N LYS A 2 2.84 -37.44 31.62
CA LYS A 2 1.48 -37.01 31.28
C LYS A 2 1.16 -35.74 32.08
N LEU A 3 1.02 -34.59 31.42
CA LEU A 3 0.39 -33.43 32.05
C LEU A 3 -1.13 -33.53 31.88
N GLN A 4 -1.80 -33.59 33.02
CA GLN A 4 -3.24 -33.44 33.17
C GLN A 4 -3.64 -31.96 33.05
N SER A 5 -4.88 -31.79 32.61
CA SER A 5 -5.65 -30.59 32.29
C SER A 5 -5.52 -29.38 33.23
N LEU A 6 -5.35 -28.20 32.62
CA LEU A 6 -5.82 -26.91 33.12
C LEU A 6 -6.92 -26.39 32.15
N PRO A 7 -8.00 -25.76 32.65
CA PRO A 7 -9.08 -25.26 31.82
C PRO A 7 -8.72 -23.86 31.30
N LEU A 8 -8.33 -23.76 30.03
CA LEU A 8 -8.18 -22.48 29.34
C LEU A 8 -9.50 -22.14 28.64
N LEU A 9 -10.20 -21.16 29.22
CA LEU A 9 -11.35 -20.47 28.65
C LEU A 9 -10.96 -19.74 27.34
N PHE A 10 -11.81 -19.92 26.33
CA PHE A 10 -12.07 -19.04 25.18
C PHE A 10 -10.91 -18.59 24.29
N VAL A 11 -10.82 -19.16 23.07
CA VAL A 11 -10.79 -18.37 21.82
C VAL A 11 -11.64 -19.12 20.80
N SER A 12 -12.83 -18.59 20.53
CA SER A 12 -13.70 -19.06 19.45
C SER A 12 -13.06 -18.66 18.12
N ILE A 13 -12.50 -19.64 17.43
CA ILE A 13 -12.21 -19.58 16.00
C ILE A 13 -13.56 -19.54 15.26
N SER A 14 -13.80 -18.50 14.47
CA SER A 14 -14.76 -18.55 13.36
C SER A 14 -14.26 -17.69 12.21
N LEU A 15 -13.32 -18.28 11.48
CA LEU A 15 -13.16 -18.11 10.04
C LEU A 15 -14.46 -18.62 9.39
N HIS A 16 -15.15 -17.81 8.60
CA HIS A 16 -16.39 -18.22 7.94
C HIS A 16 -16.12 -19.28 6.87
N ALA A 17 -16.28 -20.56 7.24
CA ALA A 17 -16.57 -21.67 6.33
C ALA A 17 -17.23 -22.83 7.08
N PHE A 18 -18.45 -22.65 7.60
CA PHE A 18 -19.44 -23.72 7.84
C PHE A 18 -20.79 -23.09 8.25
N VAL A 19 -21.72 -22.93 7.29
CA VAL A 19 -23.17 -22.95 7.56
C VAL A 19 -23.84 -23.73 6.43
N VAL A 20 -24.04 -25.03 6.67
CA VAL A 20 -25.11 -25.81 6.05
C VAL A 20 -26.22 -25.91 7.10
N GLY A 21 -27.39 -25.39 6.77
CA GLY A 21 -28.67 -25.77 7.37
C GLY A 21 -29.16 -24.95 8.57
N GLY A 22 -30.28 -24.24 8.36
CA GLY A 22 -31.32 -24.12 9.39
C GLY A 22 -31.67 -22.71 9.88
N PHE A 23 -32.93 -22.36 9.60
CA PHE A 23 -33.78 -21.41 10.33
C PHE A 23 -33.62 -19.90 10.06
N VAL A 24 -34.50 -19.44 9.18
CA VAL A 24 -34.92 -18.05 9.01
C VAL A 24 -35.83 -17.64 10.18
N PRO A 25 -35.65 -16.42 10.72
CA PRO A 25 -36.81 -15.62 11.06
C PRO A 25 -36.79 -14.26 10.35
N THR A 26 -37.95 -14.00 9.76
CA THR A 26 -38.48 -12.78 9.15
C THR A 26 -38.09 -11.48 9.85
N THR A 27 -37.53 -10.53 9.09
CA THR A 27 -37.50 -9.11 9.46
C THR A 27 -38.52 -8.31 8.67
N SER A 28 -39.32 -7.57 9.44
CA SER A 28 -40.42 -6.69 9.06
C SER A 28 -40.01 -5.60 8.06
N LYS A 29 -40.90 -5.35 7.10
CA LYS A 29 -40.87 -4.19 6.19
C LYS A 29 -41.02 -2.89 6.99
N ILE A 30 -40.02 -2.02 6.92
CA ILE A 30 -40.17 -0.60 7.28
C ILE A 30 -40.50 0.16 6.00
N ILE A 31 -41.68 0.77 5.97
CA ILE A 31 -42.16 1.64 4.90
C ILE A 31 -41.65 3.05 5.21
N LEU A 32 -40.76 3.58 4.37
CA LEU A 32 -40.37 4.99 4.40
C LEU A 32 -41.28 5.77 3.44
N GLN A 33 -42.07 6.66 4.01
CA GLN A 33 -42.92 7.61 3.30
C GLN A 33 -42.06 8.75 2.71
N SER A 34 -42.23 8.97 1.41
CA SER A 34 -41.61 10.05 0.64
C SER A 34 -42.37 11.37 0.85
N THR A 35 -41.76 12.34 1.52
CA THR A 35 -42.24 13.74 1.57
C THR A 35 -41.69 14.54 0.39
N LYS A 36 -42.60 15.08 -0.44
CA LYS A 36 -42.29 16.03 -1.52
C LYS A 36 -41.85 17.37 -0.92
N ALA A 37 -40.65 17.83 -1.28
CA ALA A 37 -40.19 19.18 -0.96
C ALA A 37 -40.56 20.16 -2.10
N ASN A 38 -41.08 21.32 -1.71
CA ASN A 38 -41.44 22.46 -2.56
C ASN A 38 -40.16 23.12 -3.12
N VAL A 39 -40.10 23.26 -4.44
CA VAL A 39 -39.05 24.01 -5.15
C VAL A 39 -39.46 25.48 -5.22
N VAL A 40 -38.76 26.34 -4.45
CA VAL A 40 -38.83 27.80 -4.58
C VAL A 40 -37.69 28.22 -5.51
N ALA A 41 -38.04 28.79 -6.66
CA ALA A 41 -37.09 29.31 -7.64
C ALA A 41 -36.46 30.62 -7.14
N SER A 42 -35.17 30.59 -6.81
CA SER A 42 -34.36 31.78 -6.54
C SER A 42 -33.51 32.14 -7.77
N SER A 43 -33.51 33.42 -8.13
CA SER A 43 -32.86 34.02 -9.30
C SER A 43 -31.38 33.64 -9.52
N PRO A 44 -30.90 33.59 -10.78
CA PRO A 44 -29.52 33.31 -11.10
C PRO A 44 -28.62 34.50 -10.70
N ARG A 45 -27.79 34.32 -9.68
CA ARG A 45 -26.64 35.20 -9.43
C ARG A 45 -25.50 34.77 -10.35
N THR A 46 -25.08 35.70 -11.19
CA THR A 46 -23.88 35.59 -12.04
C THR A 46 -22.65 35.37 -11.15
N PRO A 47 -21.91 34.26 -11.26
CA PRO A 47 -20.70 34.06 -10.49
C PRO A 47 -19.59 34.98 -11.02
N SER A 48 -19.05 35.78 -10.12
CA SER A 48 -17.87 36.61 -10.33
C SER A 48 -16.64 35.70 -10.52
N LEU A 49 -16.33 35.37 -11.77
CA LEU A 49 -15.09 34.74 -12.20
C LEU A 49 -13.96 35.78 -12.14
N LEU A 50 -13.22 35.84 -11.04
CA LEU A 50 -11.88 36.47 -10.98
C LEU A 50 -11.18 36.17 -9.65
N HIS A 51 -10.78 34.91 -9.49
CA HIS A 51 -9.64 34.56 -8.65
C HIS A 51 -8.81 33.54 -9.42
N THR A 52 -7.97 34.04 -10.33
CA THR A 52 -6.75 33.35 -10.73
C THR A 52 -5.78 33.47 -9.55
N SER A 53 -6.02 32.69 -8.50
CA SER A 53 -4.94 32.31 -7.60
C SER A 53 -3.90 31.66 -8.49
N SER A 54 -2.70 32.22 -8.53
CA SER A 54 -1.54 31.55 -9.09
C SER A 54 -1.51 30.15 -8.52
N ASP A 55 -1.78 29.14 -9.37
CA ASP A 55 -1.43 27.76 -9.05
C ASP A 55 0.09 27.78 -8.88
N GLU A 56 0.54 27.94 -7.65
CA GLU A 56 1.93 27.72 -7.31
C GLU A 56 2.22 26.27 -7.69
N PHE A 57 3.20 26.09 -8.57
CA PHE A 57 3.68 24.78 -8.96
C PHE A 57 4.19 24.09 -7.69
N MET A 58 3.48 23.05 -7.24
CA MET A 58 3.89 22.23 -6.11
C MET A 58 5.02 21.30 -6.56
N GLU A 59 6.14 21.32 -5.85
CA GLU A 59 7.22 20.37 -6.09
C GLU A 59 6.89 19.00 -5.48
N VAL A 60 7.51 17.94 -6.01
CA VAL A 60 7.27 16.57 -5.54
C VAL A 60 7.70 16.37 -4.09
N GLU A 61 8.82 16.98 -3.69
CA GLU A 61 9.35 16.92 -2.34
C GLU A 61 8.40 17.62 -1.35
N ASP A 62 7.92 18.82 -1.68
CA ASP A 62 6.93 19.56 -0.89
C ASP A 62 5.64 18.75 -0.69
N ALA A 63 5.13 18.15 -1.77
CA ALA A 63 3.92 17.33 -1.72
C ALA A 63 4.08 16.11 -0.81
N ARG A 64 5.26 15.47 -0.87
CA ARG A 64 5.62 14.32 -0.05
C ARG A 64 5.76 14.69 1.43
N ASP A 65 6.46 15.77 1.75
CA ASP A 65 6.64 16.23 3.12
C ASP A 65 5.31 16.66 3.76
N GLU A 66 4.46 17.34 2.99
CA GLU A 66 3.12 17.70 3.45
C GLU A 66 2.27 16.45 3.71
N LEU A 67 2.30 15.47 2.81
CA LEU A 67 1.56 14.22 2.97
C LEU A 67 2.03 13.44 4.20
N LEU A 68 3.34 13.28 4.37
CA LEU A 68 3.94 12.58 5.51
C LEU A 68 3.51 13.23 6.84
N LYS A 69 3.57 14.57 6.91
CA LYS A 69 3.14 15.33 8.08
C LYS A 69 1.65 15.10 8.40
N LEU A 70 0.78 15.11 7.39
CA LEU A 70 -0.66 14.87 7.57
C LEU A 70 -0.95 13.43 8.03
N LEU A 71 -0.26 12.44 7.45
CA LEU A 71 -0.40 11.03 7.83
C LEU A 71 0.03 10.79 9.28
N LEU A 72 1.18 11.34 9.69
CA LEU A 72 1.67 11.24 11.08
C LEU A 72 0.73 11.95 12.06
N LYS A 73 0.19 13.12 11.69
CA LYS A 73 -0.81 13.84 12.49
C LYS A 73 -2.09 13.02 12.67
N ARG A 74 -2.59 12.40 11.59
CA ARG A 74 -3.74 11.48 11.60
C ARG A 74 -3.47 10.22 12.42
N PHE A 75 -2.25 9.71 12.43
CA PHE A 75 -1.90 8.59 13.28
C PHE A 75 -1.92 8.97 14.77
N ARG A 76 -1.50 10.18 15.13
CA ARG A 76 -1.48 10.63 16.54
C ARG A 76 -2.84 11.12 17.04
N SER A 77 -3.68 11.64 16.16
CA SER A 77 -4.96 12.28 16.50
C SER A 77 -6.04 11.98 15.46
N LYS A 78 -7.32 12.10 15.83
CA LYS A 78 -8.40 11.94 14.85
C LYS A 78 -8.36 13.11 13.86
N ALA A 79 -8.10 12.83 12.59
CA ALA A 79 -8.02 13.86 11.55
C ALA A 79 -9.38 14.50 11.25
N ALA A 80 -9.36 15.76 10.83
CA ALA A 80 -10.52 16.47 10.31
C ALA A 80 -10.83 16.04 8.86
N LYS A 81 -12.07 16.24 8.41
CA LYS A 81 -12.50 15.84 7.06
C LYS A 81 -11.73 16.61 5.97
N GLU A 82 -11.40 17.87 6.22
CA GLU A 82 -10.61 18.70 5.33
C GLU A 82 -9.20 18.14 5.12
N GLU A 83 -8.62 17.52 6.15
CA GLU A 83 -7.31 16.87 6.06
C GLU A 83 -7.36 15.60 5.21
N GLU A 84 -8.47 14.85 5.24
CA GLU A 84 -8.66 13.68 4.38
C GLU A 84 -8.64 14.08 2.91
N ASN A 85 -9.42 15.09 2.52
CA ASN A 85 -9.42 15.58 1.13
C ASN A 85 -8.01 16.03 0.68
N ARG A 86 -7.23 16.64 1.58
CA ARG A 86 -5.86 17.07 1.27
C ARG A 86 -4.91 15.88 1.13
N ILE A 87 -5.02 14.87 1.98
CA ILE A 87 -4.28 13.61 1.86
C ILE A 87 -4.56 12.95 0.49
N GLU A 88 -5.83 12.83 0.11
CA GLU A 88 -6.22 12.24 -1.18
C GLU A 88 -5.67 13.04 -2.37
N TYR A 89 -5.71 14.37 -2.30
CA TYR A 89 -5.12 15.24 -3.32
C TYR A 89 -3.62 14.98 -3.48
N LEU A 90 -2.86 14.98 -2.38
CA LEU A 90 -1.41 14.78 -2.39
C LEU A 90 -1.02 13.37 -2.86
N MET A 91 -1.76 12.34 -2.45
CA MET A 91 -1.55 10.99 -2.96
C MET A 91 -1.78 10.90 -4.48
N ASN A 92 -2.82 11.58 -4.99
CA ASN A 92 -3.09 11.65 -6.42
C ASN A 92 -2.05 12.48 -7.19
N PHE A 93 -1.44 13.48 -6.56
CA PHE A 93 -0.33 14.23 -7.14
C PHE A 93 0.92 13.32 -7.27
N LEU A 94 1.33 12.69 -6.18
CA LEU A 94 2.54 11.87 -6.12
C LEU A 94 2.47 10.63 -7.03
N LYS A 95 1.31 9.95 -7.11
CA LYS A 95 1.16 8.80 -8.02
C LYS A 95 1.35 9.14 -9.50
N ASN A 96 1.10 10.41 -9.87
CA ASN A 96 1.18 10.87 -11.26
C ASN A 96 2.57 11.47 -11.57
N ALA A 97 3.44 11.59 -10.57
CA ALA A 97 4.77 12.19 -10.73
C ALA A 97 5.79 11.26 -11.41
N ASN A 98 5.48 9.96 -11.54
CA ASN A 98 6.35 8.94 -12.16
C ASN A 98 7.78 8.94 -11.60
N THR A 99 7.90 9.04 -10.28
CA THR A 99 9.20 9.12 -9.61
C THR A 99 9.96 7.80 -9.75
N SER A 100 11.28 7.90 -9.77
CA SER A 100 12.17 6.76 -9.69
C SER A 100 12.67 6.57 -8.26
N PHE A 101 12.87 5.34 -7.83
CA PHE A 101 13.34 5.02 -6.49
C PHE A 101 14.39 3.91 -6.51
N ASP A 102 15.19 3.85 -5.44
CA ASP A 102 16.16 2.78 -5.20
C ASP A 102 15.50 1.70 -4.32
N PRO A 103 15.22 0.50 -4.85
CA PRO A 103 14.59 -0.58 -4.08
C PRO A 103 15.37 -0.99 -2.83
N GLU A 104 16.69 -0.89 -2.83
CA GLU A 104 17.48 -1.23 -1.64
C GLU A 104 17.22 -0.27 -0.49
N LYS A 105 16.97 1.01 -0.79
CA LYS A 105 16.69 2.01 0.23
C LYS A 105 15.21 2.06 0.62
N CYS A 106 14.33 1.83 -0.35
CA CYS A 106 12.89 2.05 -0.18
C CYS A 106 12.10 0.77 0.18
N LEU A 107 12.63 -0.41 -0.15
CA LEU A 107 11.98 -1.70 0.11
C LEU A 107 12.74 -2.51 1.17
N ASN A 108 14.05 -2.63 1.03
CA ASN A 108 14.89 -3.46 1.91
C ASN A 108 15.21 -2.72 3.22
N GLY A 109 14.42 -2.95 4.27
CA GLY A 109 14.63 -2.21 5.52
C GLY A 109 13.53 -2.38 6.55
N GLU A 110 13.12 -1.27 7.16
CA GLU A 110 12.14 -1.24 8.23
C GLU A 110 10.73 -1.65 7.79
N LEU A 111 9.88 -1.94 8.78
CA LEU A 111 8.43 -2.09 8.52
C LEU A 111 7.87 -0.73 8.09
N TYR A 112 6.99 -0.69 7.09
CA TYR A 112 6.16 0.49 6.86
C TYR A 112 4.71 0.20 7.24
N VAL A 113 4.14 1.11 8.00
CA VAL A 113 2.81 1.02 8.60
C VAL A 113 1.80 1.69 7.69
N ALA A 114 0.67 1.02 7.42
CA ALA A 114 -0.44 1.61 6.68
C ALA A 114 -1.13 2.68 7.55
N LEU A 115 -1.01 3.95 7.16
CA LEU A 115 -1.59 5.07 7.91
C LEU A 115 -2.88 5.61 7.30
N TYR A 116 -3.10 5.35 6.02
CA TYR A 116 -4.28 5.77 5.29
C TYR A 116 -4.58 4.79 4.15
N ALA A 117 -5.86 4.53 3.91
CA ALA A 117 -6.32 3.67 2.84
C ALA A 117 -7.61 4.21 2.22
N MET A 118 -7.78 3.99 0.91
CA MET A 118 -8.97 4.32 0.13
C MET A 118 -9.43 3.08 -0.66
N GLY A 119 -10.73 3.01 -0.96
CA GLY A 119 -11.30 1.92 -1.74
C GLY A 119 -11.87 0.80 -0.86
N PRO A 120 -11.85 -0.46 -1.34
CA PRO A 120 -12.36 -1.60 -0.58
C PRO A 120 -11.64 -1.78 0.75
N GLN A 121 -12.37 -2.24 1.78
CA GLN A 121 -11.76 -2.47 3.08
C GLN A 121 -10.74 -3.61 3.02
N PRO A 122 -9.47 -3.39 3.40
CA PRO A 122 -8.46 -4.43 3.39
C PRO A 122 -8.82 -5.58 4.35
N PHE A 123 -8.41 -6.79 4.00
CA PHE A 123 -8.71 -7.99 4.79
C PHE A 123 -8.22 -7.88 6.24
N TRP A 124 -7.01 -7.36 6.46
CA TRP A 124 -6.45 -7.21 7.80
C TRP A 124 -7.21 -6.22 8.68
N GLU A 125 -7.92 -5.25 8.10
CA GLU A 125 -8.70 -4.29 8.89
C GLU A 125 -9.95 -4.93 9.47
N ARG A 126 -10.56 -5.85 8.73
CA ARG A 126 -11.70 -6.66 9.20
C ARG A 126 -11.35 -7.47 10.46
N LEU A 127 -10.11 -7.96 10.55
CA LEU A 127 -9.63 -8.75 11.69
C LEU A 127 -9.33 -7.92 12.94
N THR A 128 -9.06 -6.62 12.78
CA THR A 128 -8.50 -5.76 13.83
C THR A 128 -9.49 -4.73 14.38
N GLY A 129 -10.75 -4.77 13.92
CA GLY A 129 -11.83 -3.90 14.41
C GLY A 129 -12.21 -4.10 15.88
N LEU A 130 -11.69 -5.15 16.53
CA LEU A 130 -11.89 -5.41 17.96
C LEU A 130 -10.80 -4.74 18.81
N SER A 131 -10.70 -3.40 18.73
CA SER A 131 -9.77 -2.66 19.61
C SER A 131 -10.39 -2.53 21.01
N PHE A 132 -9.96 -3.38 21.93
CA PHE A 132 -10.38 -3.30 23.34
C PHE A 132 -9.58 -2.22 24.08
N GLY A 133 -10.18 -1.02 24.21
CA GLY A 133 -9.92 -0.05 25.29
C GLY A 133 -8.47 0.46 25.50
N GLY A 134 -8.18 1.67 25.01
CA GLY A 134 -7.27 2.63 25.67
C GLY A 134 -5.75 2.42 25.57
N GLY A 135 -5.26 1.41 24.86
CA GLY A 135 -3.83 1.13 24.68
C GLY A 135 -3.16 1.82 23.46
N ARG A 136 -1.84 1.56 23.32
CA ARG A 136 -1.03 1.86 22.11
C ARG A 136 -1.77 1.36 20.86
N LYS A 137 -1.74 2.15 19.78
CA LYS A 137 -2.38 1.75 18.52
C LYS A 137 -1.69 0.51 17.96
N ASN A 138 -2.48 -0.51 17.62
CA ASN A 138 -2.00 -1.70 16.95
C ASN A 138 -1.28 -1.33 15.65
N ILE A 139 -0.07 -1.84 15.47
CA ILE A 139 0.75 -1.62 14.27
C ILE A 139 0.35 -2.62 13.19
N LYS A 140 0.19 -2.12 11.96
CA LYS A 140 -0.13 -2.92 10.78
C LYS A 140 0.67 -2.42 9.61
N GLY A 141 1.44 -3.30 8.98
CA GLY A 141 2.40 -2.86 8.00
C GLY A 141 3.00 -3.98 7.17
N GLN A 142 3.95 -3.60 6.34
CA GLN A 142 4.61 -4.46 5.39
C GLN A 142 6.10 -4.18 5.36
N LYS A 143 6.90 -5.25 5.33
CA LYS A 143 8.36 -5.21 5.22
C LYS A 143 8.80 -6.06 4.04
N TYR A 144 9.81 -5.59 3.30
CA TYR A 144 10.43 -6.35 2.24
C TYR A 144 11.88 -6.71 2.60
N PHE A 145 12.36 -7.79 2.01
CA PHE A 145 13.71 -8.30 2.19
C PHE A 145 14.22 -8.74 0.83
N ASN A 146 15.35 -8.22 0.36
CA ASN A 146 15.98 -8.72 -0.85
C ASN A 146 16.45 -10.17 -0.61
N ASP A 147 16.16 -11.08 -1.55
CA ASP A 147 16.57 -12.49 -1.48
C ASP A 147 17.98 -12.76 -2.02
N GLY A 148 18.67 -11.72 -2.50
CA GLY A 148 20.00 -11.77 -3.12
C GLY A 148 19.97 -12.09 -4.62
N ASN A 149 18.81 -12.45 -5.18
CA ASN A 149 18.61 -12.82 -6.58
C ASN A 149 17.78 -11.79 -7.36
N GLY A 150 17.61 -10.59 -6.80
CA GLY A 150 16.78 -9.53 -7.40
C GLY A 150 15.28 -9.72 -7.15
N ASN A 151 14.87 -10.72 -6.37
CA ASN A 151 13.49 -10.83 -5.89
C ASN A 151 13.39 -10.33 -4.45
N TYR A 152 12.16 -10.14 -3.99
CA TYR A 152 11.89 -9.73 -2.62
C TYR A 152 11.05 -10.77 -1.91
N ASN A 153 11.33 -11.03 -0.65
CA ASN A 153 10.35 -11.62 0.26
C ASN A 153 9.56 -10.48 0.87
N VAL A 154 8.25 -10.65 1.01
CA VAL A 154 7.36 -9.71 1.68
C VAL A 154 6.81 -10.33 2.96
N ARG A 155 6.79 -9.55 4.03
CA ARG A 155 6.14 -9.88 5.30
C ARG A 155 5.10 -8.82 5.61
N ASN A 156 3.84 -9.22 5.60
CA ASN A 156 2.74 -8.43 6.15
C ASN A 156 2.62 -8.74 7.65
N TYR A 157 2.45 -7.72 8.47
CA TYR A 157 2.37 -7.82 9.92
C TYR A 157 1.16 -7.04 10.42
N ALA A 158 0.41 -7.58 11.37
CA ALA A 158 -0.66 -6.86 12.04
C ALA A 158 -0.83 -7.30 13.50
N GLU A 159 -0.90 -6.32 14.41
CA GLU A 159 -1.30 -6.52 15.80
C GLU A 159 -2.83 -6.48 15.91
N PHE A 160 -3.40 -7.40 16.70
CA PHE A 160 -4.81 -7.34 17.10
C PHE A 160 -4.98 -7.03 18.58
N LEU A 161 -4.02 -7.41 19.43
CA LEU A 161 -3.99 -7.03 20.84
C LEU A 161 -2.55 -6.75 21.32
N GLY A 162 -1.91 -5.76 20.71
CA GLY A 162 -0.48 -5.46 20.91
C GLY A 162 0.44 -6.56 20.40
N LYS A 163 1.74 -6.45 20.71
CA LYS A 163 2.80 -7.33 20.18
C LYS A 163 2.66 -8.81 20.54
N ASP A 164 1.99 -9.13 21.64
CA ASP A 164 1.81 -10.52 22.10
C ASP A 164 0.74 -11.27 21.29
N PHE A 165 -0.01 -10.54 20.47
CA PHE A 165 -1.15 -11.00 19.70
C PHE A 165 -1.09 -10.40 18.31
N SER A 166 -0.29 -11.04 17.46
CA SER A 166 -0.03 -10.57 16.10
C SER A 166 -0.20 -11.67 15.08
N VAL A 167 -0.46 -11.28 13.84
CA VAL A 167 -0.49 -12.15 12.68
C VAL A 167 0.56 -11.69 11.69
N GLU A 168 1.28 -12.64 11.10
CA GLU A 168 2.22 -12.39 10.01
C GLU A 168 1.82 -13.23 8.80
N ALA A 169 1.85 -12.64 7.61
CA ALA A 169 1.78 -13.37 6.36
C ALA A 169 3.07 -13.14 5.57
N VAL A 170 3.66 -14.21 5.06
CA VAL A 170 4.91 -14.17 4.28
C VAL A 170 4.65 -14.62 2.85
N GLY A 171 5.35 -14.00 1.90
CA GLY A 171 5.25 -14.32 0.49
C GLY A 171 6.49 -13.93 -0.28
N LYS A 172 6.53 -14.37 -1.54
CA LYS A 172 7.53 -13.96 -2.52
C LYS A 172 6.94 -12.87 -3.40
N CYS A 173 7.64 -11.76 -3.54
CA CYS A 173 7.30 -10.62 -4.35
C CYS A 173 8.26 -10.55 -5.53
N VAL A 174 7.70 -10.68 -6.73
CA VAL A 174 8.43 -10.67 -7.99
C VAL A 174 7.97 -9.46 -8.78
N LYS A 175 8.91 -8.65 -9.27
CA LYS A 175 8.59 -7.54 -10.17
C LYS A 175 8.10 -8.11 -11.50
N ASP A 176 6.96 -7.65 -11.97
CA ASP A 176 6.49 -8.06 -13.28
C ASP A 176 7.44 -7.48 -14.34
N GLU A 177 7.94 -8.31 -15.25
CA GLU A 177 8.62 -7.82 -16.44
C GLU A 177 7.60 -7.02 -17.24
N GLU A 178 7.78 -5.70 -17.33
CA GLU A 178 7.02 -4.93 -18.30
C GLU A 178 7.32 -5.53 -19.67
N PRO A 179 6.29 -5.79 -20.51
CA PRO A 179 6.58 -6.23 -21.87
C PRO A 179 7.47 -5.15 -22.45
N GLU A 180 8.72 -5.51 -22.79
CA GLU A 180 9.62 -4.60 -23.49
C GLU A 180 8.80 -4.02 -24.62
N ILE A 181 8.46 -2.74 -24.50
CA ILE A 181 7.91 -2.00 -25.62
C ILE A 181 9.08 -2.01 -26.56
N LYS A 182 9.13 -3.01 -27.43
CA LYS A 182 9.86 -2.94 -28.68
C LYS A 182 9.19 -1.77 -29.33
N GLU A 183 9.69 -0.57 -29.03
CA GLU A 183 9.55 0.59 -29.87
C GLU A 183 9.89 -0.02 -31.22
N ASN A 184 8.84 -0.26 -32.01
CA ASN A 184 9.06 -0.51 -33.41
C ASN A 184 9.85 0.73 -33.77
N GLU A 185 11.16 0.56 -33.97
CA GLU A 185 12.00 1.47 -34.70
C GLU A 185 11.29 1.57 -36.05
N GLU A 186 10.27 2.42 -36.07
CA GLU A 186 9.67 2.96 -37.25
C GLU A 186 10.90 3.61 -37.86
N LYS A 187 11.49 2.90 -38.82
CA LYS A 187 12.68 3.34 -39.54
C LYS A 187 12.36 4.73 -40.02
N VAL A 188 12.77 5.73 -39.24
CA VAL A 188 12.84 7.11 -39.67
C VAL A 188 13.84 7.02 -40.81
N VAL A 189 13.30 6.99 -42.02
CA VAL A 189 14.07 7.04 -43.25
C VAL A 189 14.96 8.27 -43.09
N GLU A 190 16.25 8.04 -42.88
CA GLU A 190 17.27 9.08 -42.76
C GLU A 190 17.22 9.95 -44.01
N GLU A 191 16.52 11.07 -43.96
CA GLU A 191 16.87 12.22 -44.79
C GLU A 191 18.21 12.76 -44.27
N ARG A 192 19.28 12.31 -44.94
CA ARG A 192 20.68 12.70 -44.76
C ARG A 192 20.86 14.13 -44.24
N PRO A 193 21.35 14.34 -43.00
CA PRO A 193 21.85 15.65 -42.59
C PRO A 193 23.28 15.85 -43.08
N GLY A 194 23.55 17.05 -43.60
CA GLY A 194 24.82 17.43 -44.22
C GLY A 194 26.01 17.47 -43.25
N PHE A 195 27.14 16.95 -43.75
CA PHE A 195 28.58 17.22 -43.57
C PHE A 195 29.19 18.01 -42.38
N PHE A 196 28.45 18.66 -41.46
CA PHE A 196 29.04 19.56 -40.45
C PHE A 196 29.24 18.97 -39.04
N ALA A 197 28.82 17.73 -38.75
CA ALA A 197 28.92 17.17 -37.38
C ALA A 197 30.30 16.56 -37.01
N ARG A 198 31.33 16.66 -37.87
CA ARG A 198 32.62 15.98 -37.68
C ARG A 198 33.68 16.76 -36.85
N VAL A 199 33.33 17.89 -36.22
CA VAL A 199 34.32 18.80 -35.62
C VAL A 199 34.31 18.87 -34.09
N PHE A 200 33.32 18.28 -33.40
CA PHE A 200 33.37 18.15 -31.93
C PHE A 200 33.77 16.74 -31.52
N GLY A 201 35.02 16.37 -31.87
CA GLY A 201 35.73 15.25 -31.28
C GLY A 201 36.22 15.63 -29.89
N GLY A 202 35.47 15.21 -28.86
CA GLY A 202 35.90 15.25 -27.47
C GLY A 202 36.46 13.89 -27.05
N GLU A 203 37.64 13.91 -26.45
CA GLU A 203 38.42 12.76 -25.98
C GLU A 203 37.60 11.81 -25.10
N SER A 204 37.63 10.54 -25.47
CA SER A 204 37.14 9.43 -24.66
C SER A 204 38.10 9.15 -23.50
N VAL A 205 37.84 9.74 -22.33
CA VAL A 205 38.46 9.34 -21.07
C VAL A 205 37.83 8.01 -20.62
N SER A 206 38.56 6.92 -20.80
CA SER A 206 38.23 5.60 -20.21
C SER A 206 38.64 5.59 -18.75
N SER A 207 37.72 5.96 -17.85
CA SER A 207 37.82 5.66 -16.42
C SER A 207 37.26 4.27 -16.15
N ASN A 208 38.18 3.32 -15.92
CA ASN A 208 37.92 2.02 -15.31
C ASN A 208 37.56 2.21 -13.83
N ASP A 209 36.31 2.54 -13.52
CA ASP A 209 35.74 2.37 -12.17
C ASP A 209 34.82 1.14 -12.18
N SER A 210 35.46 -0.02 -12.03
CA SER A 210 34.81 -1.33 -11.88
C SER A 210 34.38 -1.53 -10.43
N ASP A 211 33.39 -0.76 -9.98
CA ASP A 211 32.48 -1.13 -8.88
C ASP A 211 31.17 -0.32 -8.92
N ASN A 212 30.76 0.14 -10.11
CA ASN A 212 29.42 0.63 -10.34
C ASN A 212 28.47 -0.58 -10.39
N SER A 213 28.06 -1.09 -9.22
CA SER A 213 26.75 -1.72 -9.12
C SER A 213 25.76 -0.65 -9.54
N VAL A 214 25.37 -0.64 -10.82
CA VAL A 214 24.32 0.22 -11.34
C VAL A 214 23.13 -0.02 -10.42
N ALA A 215 22.84 0.96 -9.56
CA ALA A 215 21.71 0.86 -8.65
C ALA A 215 20.51 0.55 -9.53
N ASN A 216 19.82 -0.56 -9.26
CA ASN A 216 18.66 -1.00 -10.04
C ASN A 216 17.51 -0.05 -9.73
N VAL A 217 17.58 1.17 -10.26
CA VAL A 217 16.58 2.21 -10.10
C VAL A 217 15.30 1.74 -10.77
N VAL A 218 14.18 1.84 -10.06
CA VAL A 218 12.86 1.45 -10.54
C VAL A 218 12.00 2.70 -10.70
N THR A 219 11.43 2.89 -11.87
CA THR A 219 10.47 3.97 -12.16
C THR A 219 9.06 3.54 -11.75
N CYS A 220 8.32 4.41 -11.08
CA CYS A 220 6.90 4.23 -10.81
C CYS A 220 6.04 4.69 -12.00
N PRO A 221 4.88 4.07 -12.26
CA PRO A 221 4.34 2.93 -11.52
C PRO A 221 5.09 1.62 -11.85
N ALA A 222 5.24 0.73 -10.85
CA ALA A 222 5.85 -0.59 -11.03
C ALA A 222 4.93 -1.69 -10.50
N ASN A 223 4.69 -2.73 -11.30
CA ASN A 223 3.82 -3.85 -10.94
C ASN A 223 4.62 -5.00 -10.35
N TYR A 224 4.00 -5.69 -9.39
CA TYR A 224 4.56 -6.83 -8.68
C TYR A 224 3.48 -7.89 -8.48
N THR A 225 3.90 -9.15 -8.62
CA THR A 225 3.12 -10.31 -8.24
C THR A 225 3.62 -10.85 -6.90
N ILE A 226 2.69 -11.13 -5.99
CA ILE A 226 2.98 -11.62 -4.64
C ILE A 226 2.39 -13.01 -4.46
N ASP A 227 3.23 -14.02 -4.31
CA ASP A 227 2.80 -15.38 -3.98
C ASP A 227 2.93 -15.58 -2.46
N ALA A 228 1.78 -15.61 -1.77
CA ALA A 228 1.69 -15.91 -0.34
C ALA A 228 2.02 -17.39 -0.10
N THR A 229 2.85 -17.64 0.92
CA THR A 229 3.39 -18.98 1.21
C THR A 229 3.18 -19.42 2.66
N GLY A 230 2.98 -18.48 3.58
CA GLY A 230 2.83 -18.81 4.99
C GLY A 230 2.07 -17.76 5.77
N LEU A 231 1.36 -18.23 6.78
CA LEU A 231 0.63 -17.44 7.77
C LEU A 231 1.10 -17.88 9.15
N SER A 232 1.33 -16.93 10.04
CA SER A 232 1.66 -17.25 11.42
C SER A 232 0.92 -16.36 12.40
N PHE A 233 0.53 -16.94 13.52
CA PHE A 233 -0.07 -16.23 14.63
C PHE A 233 0.89 -16.30 15.80
N ASN A 234 1.19 -15.13 16.38
CA ASN A 234 1.88 -15.03 17.65
C ASN A 234 0.84 -14.83 18.75
N VAL A 235 0.83 -15.73 19.73
CA VAL A 235 -0.06 -15.69 20.90
C VAL A 235 0.78 -15.91 22.14
N PHE A 236 1.01 -14.86 22.93
CA PHE A 236 1.88 -14.87 24.10
C PHE A 236 3.26 -15.48 23.80
N GLN A 237 3.91 -15.03 22.72
CA GLN A 237 5.23 -15.51 22.25
C GLN A 237 5.23 -16.94 21.68
N ASN A 238 4.08 -17.62 21.63
CA ASN A 238 3.94 -18.89 20.94
C ASN A 238 3.57 -18.64 19.48
N LYS A 239 4.38 -19.16 18.56
CA LYS A 239 4.15 -19.02 17.12
C LYS A 239 3.46 -20.26 16.56
N LEU A 240 2.27 -20.07 16.02
CA LEU A 240 1.53 -21.08 15.26
C LEU A 240 1.68 -20.77 13.77
N ASN A 241 2.23 -21.70 12.99
CA ASN A 241 2.45 -21.52 11.56
C ASN A 241 1.46 -22.36 10.75
N PHE A 242 1.01 -21.81 9.64
CA PHE A 242 0.09 -22.42 8.69
C PHE A 242 0.59 -22.15 7.29
N ASP A 243 0.59 -23.17 6.45
CA ASP A 243 0.85 -22.99 5.02
C ASP A 243 -0.42 -22.42 4.38
N ILE A 244 -0.23 -21.39 3.56
CA ILE A 244 -1.29 -20.76 2.78
C ILE A 244 -0.81 -20.60 1.35
N GLU A 245 -1.74 -20.67 0.41
CA GLU A 245 -1.47 -20.42 -1.00
C GLU A 245 -2.43 -19.35 -1.51
N GLY A 246 -1.87 -18.35 -2.18
CA GLY A 246 -2.63 -17.30 -2.81
C GLY A 246 -1.72 -16.34 -3.56
N ARG A 247 -2.23 -15.76 -4.64
CA ARG A 247 -1.53 -14.79 -5.46
C ARG A 247 -2.21 -13.43 -5.36
N GLY A 248 -1.49 -12.48 -4.78
CA GLY A 248 -1.84 -11.07 -4.74
C GLY A 248 -1.11 -10.28 -5.82
N TYR A 249 -1.57 -9.05 -6.01
CA TYR A 249 -1.07 -8.16 -7.04
C TYR A 249 -0.92 -6.76 -6.46
N MET A 250 0.24 -6.17 -6.67
CA MET A 250 0.57 -4.86 -6.11
C MET A 250 1.14 -3.97 -7.21
N ARG A 251 0.74 -2.71 -7.20
CA ARG A 251 1.36 -1.64 -7.98
C ARG A 251 1.95 -0.61 -7.04
N MET A 252 3.26 -0.44 -7.10
CA MET A 252 3.95 0.69 -6.47
C MET A 252 3.68 1.93 -7.31
N LEU A 253 3.07 2.96 -6.71
CA LEU A 253 2.75 4.22 -7.40
C LEU A 253 3.71 5.35 -7.03
N TYR A 254 4.29 5.28 -5.84
CA TYR A 254 5.31 6.18 -5.34
C TYR A 254 6.08 5.47 -4.23
N ALA A 255 7.39 5.68 -4.16
CA ALA A 255 8.21 5.17 -3.06
C ALA A 255 9.42 6.07 -2.81
N ASP A 256 9.72 6.28 -1.53
CA ASP A 256 11.00 6.74 -1.04
C ASP A 256 11.36 6.05 0.29
N GLU A 257 12.41 6.53 0.96
CA GLU A 257 12.90 5.98 2.23
C GLU A 257 11.92 6.11 3.42
N GLU A 258 10.86 6.90 3.31
CA GLU A 258 9.97 7.24 4.43
C GLU A 258 8.48 6.97 4.14
N LEU A 259 8.09 7.03 2.87
CA LEU A 259 6.71 6.99 2.39
C LEU A 259 6.57 6.09 1.16
N ARG A 260 5.49 5.30 1.13
CA ARG A 260 5.10 4.49 -0.03
C ARG A 260 3.62 4.65 -0.33
N ILE A 261 3.26 4.64 -1.61
CA ILE A 261 1.87 4.59 -2.09
C ILE A 261 1.70 3.35 -2.94
N LEU A 262 0.79 2.48 -2.52
CA LEU A 262 0.51 1.19 -3.15
C LEU A 262 -0.93 1.14 -3.64
N ASP A 263 -1.15 0.48 -4.77
CA ASP A 263 -2.46 0.13 -5.31
C ASP A 263 -2.58 -1.38 -5.50
N THR A 264 -3.80 -1.88 -5.40
CA THR A 264 -4.18 -3.27 -5.72
C THR A 264 -4.86 -3.28 -7.08
N PRO A 265 -4.13 -3.51 -8.20
CA PRO A 265 -4.69 -3.32 -9.54
C PRO A 265 -5.73 -4.39 -9.94
N LYS A 266 -5.77 -5.53 -9.24
CA LYS A 266 -6.72 -6.63 -9.49
C LYS A 266 -6.97 -7.45 -8.22
N ASP A 267 -8.12 -8.13 -8.19
CA ASP A 267 -8.51 -9.04 -7.11
C ASP A 267 -7.46 -10.15 -6.90
N THR A 268 -7.31 -10.60 -5.65
CA THR A 268 -6.47 -11.76 -5.30
C THR A 268 -7.00 -13.05 -5.91
N GLU A 269 -6.10 -13.94 -6.29
CA GLU A 269 -6.41 -15.33 -6.65
C GLU A 269 -6.03 -16.24 -5.47
N SER A 270 -7.01 -16.74 -4.72
CA SER A 270 -6.77 -17.68 -3.61
C SER A 270 -7.53 -18.99 -3.80
N ALA A 271 -6.80 -20.11 -3.76
CA ALA A 271 -7.37 -21.45 -3.75
C ALA A 271 -8.04 -21.72 -2.40
N GLY A 272 -9.28 -21.27 -2.22
CA GLY A 272 -10.06 -21.49 -1.00
C GLY A 272 -10.59 -20.22 -0.32
N GLY A 273 -10.36 -19.03 -0.90
CA GLY A 273 -10.94 -17.78 -0.41
C GLY A 273 -10.39 -17.33 0.95
N ALA A 274 -9.25 -17.86 1.38
CA ALA A 274 -8.59 -17.46 2.62
C ALA A 274 -8.08 -16.01 2.55
N ILE A 275 -7.74 -15.55 1.35
CA ILE A 275 -7.32 -14.18 1.06
C ILE A 275 -8.28 -13.62 0.00
N ASP A 276 -9.00 -12.55 0.35
CA ASP A 276 -9.93 -11.84 -0.52
C ASP A 276 -9.65 -10.34 -0.45
N GLU A 277 -8.59 -9.91 -1.12
CA GLU A 277 -8.30 -8.50 -1.37
C GLU A 277 -8.90 -8.10 -2.73
N LYS A 278 -9.55 -6.93 -2.74
CA LYS A 278 -10.28 -6.42 -3.90
C LYS A 278 -9.49 -5.35 -4.62
N ALA A 279 -9.65 -5.31 -5.94
CA ALA A 279 -9.06 -4.29 -6.79
C ALA A 279 -9.47 -2.87 -6.36
N GLY A 280 -8.56 -1.90 -6.53
CA GLY A 280 -8.78 -0.49 -6.24
C GLY A 280 -8.54 -0.09 -4.78
N LEU A 281 -7.93 -0.97 -3.98
CA LEU A 281 -7.41 -0.59 -2.67
C LEU A 281 -6.11 0.20 -2.84
N LEU A 282 -6.15 1.47 -2.42
CA LEU A 282 -5.01 2.38 -2.40
C LEU A 282 -4.55 2.60 -0.96
N VAL A 283 -3.25 2.49 -0.69
CA VAL A 283 -2.70 2.58 0.68
C VAL A 283 -1.48 3.49 0.70
N ALA A 284 -1.44 4.42 1.67
CA ALA A 284 -0.24 5.15 2.04
C ALA A 284 0.42 4.50 3.27
N GLN A 285 1.69 4.14 3.13
CA GLN A 285 2.48 3.51 4.17
C GLN A 285 3.65 4.42 4.58
N VAL A 286 3.94 4.48 5.88
CA VAL A 286 5.03 5.29 6.45
C VAL A 286 5.96 4.40 7.26
N ARG A 287 7.27 4.65 7.19
CA ARG A 287 8.28 3.87 7.94
C ARG A 287 8.01 3.89 9.44
N VAL A 288 8.12 2.73 10.09
CA VAL A 288 7.64 2.52 11.46
C VAL A 288 8.40 3.33 12.51
N ASP A 289 9.69 3.56 12.33
CA ASP A 289 10.55 4.35 13.21
C ASP A 289 10.09 5.82 13.33
N LEU A 290 9.47 6.37 12.29
CA LEU A 290 8.87 7.71 12.31
C LEU A 290 7.61 7.79 13.19
N ILE A 291 7.00 6.64 13.45
CA ILE A 291 5.76 6.49 14.23
C ILE A 291 6.09 6.05 15.66
N ASP A 292 6.97 5.06 15.79
CA ASP A 292 7.35 4.38 17.01
C ASP A 292 8.81 3.93 16.94
N PRO A 293 9.77 4.78 17.40
CA PRO A 293 11.20 4.51 17.30
C PRO A 293 11.67 3.26 18.06
N GLU A 294 10.86 2.76 18.99
CA GLU A 294 11.16 1.57 19.80
C GLU A 294 10.55 0.30 19.19
N PHE A 295 9.84 0.40 18.07
CA PHE A 295 9.24 -0.75 17.45
C PHE A 295 10.30 -1.70 16.89
N SER A 296 10.13 -2.97 17.20
CA SER A 296 10.88 -4.07 16.61
C SER A 296 9.90 -5.19 16.25
N LEU A 297 10.06 -5.77 15.07
CA LEU A 297 9.29 -6.97 14.72
C LEU A 297 9.64 -8.12 15.69
N PRO A 298 8.64 -8.85 16.21
CA PRO A 298 8.85 -9.97 17.11
C PRO A 298 9.46 -11.21 16.43
#